data_AF-A0A850SHN7-F1
#
_entry.id   AF-A0A850SHN7-F1
#
_cell.length_a   1.000
_cell.length_b   1.000
_cell.length_c   1.000
_cell.angle_alpha   90.00
_cell.angle_beta   90.00
_cell.angle_gamma   90.00
#
_symmetry.space_group_name_H-M   'P 1'
#
loop_
_entity.id
_entity.type
_entity.pdbx_description
1 polymer ?
#
loop_
_entity_poly.entity_id
_entity_poly.type
_entity_poly.pdbx_seq_one_letter_code
_entity_poly.pdbx_strand_id
1 'polypeptide(L)'
;MFKDSIDAFTSVLNERGGDPSRPGAVSEISVQMGYLRNGVRHCNVQITCNDGACYGVDAFGDEAEVLCVVAKNYSVVVKVPCVVKQAEPVSVVGQTAVKHL
;
A
#
# COMPACT_ATOMS: atom_id res chain seq x y z
N MET A 1 -11.18 16.59 6.46
CA MET A 1 -10.11 17.07 5.57
C MET A 1 -8.81 16.85 6.32
N PHE A 2 -7.88 16.12 5.73
CA PHE A 2 -6.54 15.95 6.32
C PHE A 2 -5.74 17.22 6.12
N LYS A 3 -4.85 17.51 7.07
CA LYS A 3 -4.09 18.75 7.07
C LYS A 3 -2.93 18.70 6.06
N ASP A 4 -2.24 17.55 6.02
CA ASP A 4 -1.10 17.26 5.14
C ASP A 4 -1.00 15.75 4.88
N SER A 5 -0.08 15.34 4.00
CA SER A 5 0.12 13.93 3.63
C SER A 5 0.49 13.03 4.83
N ILE A 6 1.25 13.59 5.77
CA ILE A 6 1.67 12.92 7.01
C ILE A 6 0.50 12.74 7.97
N ASP A 7 -0.42 13.72 8.03
CA ASP A 7 -1.63 13.65 8.85
C ASP A 7 -2.57 12.55 8.34
N ALA A 8 -2.72 12.44 7.01
CA ALA A 8 -3.46 11.34 6.38
C ALA A 8 -2.84 9.98 6.72
N PHE A 9 -1.52 9.83 6.56
CA PHE A 9 -0.80 8.59 6.90
C PHE A 9 -0.98 8.21 8.37
N THR A 10 -0.79 9.16 9.28
CA THR A 10 -0.88 8.93 10.73
C THR A 10 -2.32 8.64 11.16
N SER A 11 -3.31 9.25 10.52
CA SER A 11 -4.73 8.96 10.78
C SER A 11 -5.08 7.52 10.40
N VAL A 12 -4.64 7.04 9.23
CA VAL A 12 -4.83 5.63 8.84
C VAL A 12 -4.17 4.70 9.85
N LEU A 13 -2.94 5.01 10.28
CA LEU A 13 -2.25 4.22 11.30
C LEU A 13 -2.92 4.26 12.67
N ASN A 14 -3.55 5.36 13.09
CA ASN A 14 -4.24 5.40 14.38
C ASN A 14 -5.60 4.71 14.34
N GLU A 15 -6.31 4.78 13.22
CA GLU A 15 -7.59 4.08 13.06
C GLU A 15 -7.40 2.58 12.93
N ARG A 16 -6.33 2.16 12.24
CA ARG A 16 -6.09 0.77 11.83
C ARG A 16 -4.91 0.12 12.55
N GLY A 17 -4.09 0.88 13.26
CA GLY A 17 -3.01 0.39 14.11
C GLY A 17 -3.55 0.00 15.47
N GLY A 18 -3.32 -1.25 15.84
CA GLY A 18 -3.88 -1.85 17.04
C GLY A 18 -3.69 -3.36 17.01
N ASP A 19 -4.63 -4.09 17.59
CA ASP A 19 -4.58 -5.55 17.62
C ASP A 19 -4.49 -6.12 16.19
N PRO A 20 -3.42 -6.87 15.84
CA PRO A 20 -3.20 -7.39 14.50
C PRO A 20 -4.22 -8.49 14.10
N SER A 21 -4.98 -9.01 15.06
CA SER A 21 -6.07 -9.96 14.82
C SER A 21 -7.38 -9.26 14.48
N ARG A 22 -7.46 -7.93 14.65
CA ARG A 22 -8.64 -7.16 14.28
C ARG A 22 -8.75 -7.07 12.76
N PRO A 23 -9.92 -7.34 12.17
CA PRO A 23 -10.13 -7.11 10.74
C PRO A 23 -9.92 -5.62 10.44
N GLY A 24 -9.15 -5.35 9.39
CA GLY A 24 -8.72 -4.02 9.03
C GLY A 24 -7.45 -3.54 9.72
N ALA A 25 -6.75 -4.38 10.48
CA ALA A 25 -5.46 -3.98 11.04
C ALA A 25 -4.39 -3.83 9.96
N VAL A 26 -3.47 -2.88 10.14
CA VAL A 26 -2.33 -2.68 9.24
C VAL A 26 -1.43 -3.92 9.27
N SER A 27 -1.23 -4.54 8.11
CA SER A 27 -0.44 -5.76 7.93
C SER A 27 0.90 -5.49 7.24
N GLU A 28 1.00 -4.46 6.41
CA GLU A 28 2.23 -4.11 5.71
C GLU A 28 2.24 -2.61 5.39
N ILE A 29 3.42 -2.01 5.43
CA ILE A 29 3.67 -0.65 4.98
C ILE A 29 4.85 -0.70 4.00
N SER A 30 4.57 -0.38 2.73
CA SER A 30 5.57 -0.27 1.67
C SER A 30 5.84 1.20 1.38
N VAL A 31 7.11 1.56 1.28
CA VAL A 31 7.55 2.95 1.05
C VAL A 31 8.45 2.98 -0.16
N GLN A 32 8.08 3.78 -1.15
CA GLN A 32 8.86 3.99 -2.37
C GLN A 32 9.18 5.47 -2.51
N MET A 33 10.47 5.77 -2.69
CA MET A 33 10.95 7.11 -3.00
C MET A 33 11.40 7.14 -4.45
N GLY A 34 11.03 8.19 -5.17
CA GLY A 34 11.39 8.37 -6.56
C GLY A 34 11.43 9.85 -6.94
N TYR A 35 11.60 10.05 -8.24
CA TYR A 35 11.57 11.36 -8.88
C TYR A 35 10.60 11.30 -10.04
N LEU A 36 9.75 12.32 -10.16
CA LEU A 36 8.93 12.54 -11.33
C LEU A 36 9.81 12.97 -12.51
N ARG A 37 9.27 12.87 -13.73
CA ARG A 37 9.98 13.26 -14.97
C ARG A 37 10.41 14.73 -14.99
N ASN A 38 9.76 15.58 -14.20
CA ASN A 38 10.08 16.99 -14.05
C ASN A 38 11.14 17.27 -12.96
N GLY A 39 11.73 16.23 -12.36
CA GLY A 39 12.75 16.36 -11.30
C GLY A 39 12.18 16.56 -9.89
N VAL A 40 10.85 16.61 -9.73
CA VAL A 40 10.21 16.75 -8.42
C VAL A 40 10.31 15.44 -7.65
N ARG A 41 10.76 15.52 -6.40
CA ARG A 41 10.78 14.39 -5.47
C ARG A 41 9.37 13.88 -5.24
N HIS A 42 9.21 12.57 -5.22
CA HIS A 42 7.93 11.91 -4.98
C HIS A 42 8.14 10.75 -4.02
N CYS A 43 7.25 10.64 -3.04
CA CYS A 43 7.19 9.49 -2.15
C CYS A 43 5.78 8.91 -2.22
N ASN A 44 5.72 7.60 -2.45
CA ASN A 44 4.51 6.82 -2.37
C ASN A 44 4.62 5.88 -1.17
N VAL A 45 3.61 5.94 -0.29
CA VAL A 45 3.46 5.02 0.82
C VAL A 45 2.19 4.23 0.62
N GLN A 46 2.33 2.90 0.60
CA GLN A 46 1.22 1.98 0.48
C GLN A 46 1.03 1.24 1.81
N ILE A 47 -0.15 1.33 2.38
CA ILE A 47 -0.55 0.65 3.61
C ILE A 47 -1.51 -0.46 3.22
N THR A 48 -1.14 -1.70 3.50
CA THR A 48 -1.98 -2.88 3.26
C THR A 48 -2.52 -3.38 4.59
N CYS A 49 -3.82 -3.60 4.66
CA CYS A 49 -4.51 -4.13 5.83
C CYS A 49 -4.84 -5.62 5.66
N ASN A 50 -5.00 -6.34 6.77
CA ASN A 50 -5.30 -7.77 6.78
C ASN A 50 -6.70 -8.14 6.24
N ASP A 51 -7.61 -7.17 6.11
CA ASP A 51 -8.92 -7.29 5.46
C ASP A 51 -8.84 -7.13 3.93
N GLY A 52 -7.64 -6.89 3.38
CA GLY A 52 -7.42 -6.64 1.97
C GLY A 52 -7.61 -5.17 1.56
N ALA A 53 -7.90 -4.26 2.50
CA ALA A 53 -7.94 -2.84 2.20
C ALA A 53 -6.53 -2.28 1.99
N CYS A 54 -6.36 -1.46 0.95
CA CYS A 54 -5.10 -0.81 0.64
C CYS A 54 -5.28 0.71 0.58
N TYR A 55 -4.38 1.45 1.22
CA TYR A 55 -4.35 2.90 1.24
C TYR A 55 -3.06 3.40 0.61
N GLY A 56 -3.18 4.36 -0.30
CA GLY A 56 -2.04 5.06 -0.90
C GLY A 56 -1.95 6.47 -0.35
N VAL A 57 -0.75 6.88 0.07
CA VAL A 57 -0.43 8.26 0.42
C VAL A 57 0.72 8.70 -0.45
N ASP A 58 0.47 9.74 -1.25
CA ASP A 58 1.45 10.33 -2.16
C ASP A 58 1.83 11.72 -1.65
N ALA A 59 3.13 11.98 -1.58
CA ALA A 59 3.68 13.28 -1.25
C ALA A 59 4.73 13.70 -2.29
N PHE A 60 4.87 15.02 -2.48
CA PHE A 60 5.74 15.62 -3.49
C PHE A 60 6.63 16.70 -2.87
N GLY A 61 7.78 16.96 -3.48
CA GLY A 61 8.71 18.01 -3.03
C GLY A 61 9.35 17.67 -1.67
N ASP A 62 9.48 18.65 -0.78
CA ASP A 62 10.07 18.47 0.55
C ASP A 62 9.23 17.56 1.45
N GLU A 63 7.90 17.59 1.32
CA GLU A 63 6.99 16.69 2.04
C GLU A 63 7.24 15.21 1.73
N ALA A 64 7.70 14.90 0.51
CA ALA A 64 8.03 13.53 0.12
C ALA A 64 9.17 12.95 0.95
N GLU A 65 10.18 13.75 1.28
CA GLU A 65 11.32 13.30 2.08
C GLU A 65 10.89 13.04 3.53
N VAL A 66 10.08 13.94 4.09
CA VAL A 66 9.56 13.79 5.46
C VAL A 66 8.64 12.58 5.56
N LEU A 67 7.70 12.40 4.63
CA LEU A 67 6.81 11.24 4.61
C LEU A 67 7.59 9.93 4.50
N CYS A 68 8.63 9.89 3.65
CA CYS A 68 9.48 8.71 3.48
C CYS A 68 10.20 8.32 4.77
N VAL A 69 10.76 9.30 5.50
CA VAL A 69 11.44 9.06 6.78
C VAL A 69 10.46 8.55 7.83
N VAL A 70 9.30 9.21 7.96
CA VAL A 70 8.26 8.82 8.91
C VAL A 70 7.77 7.41 8.60
N ALA A 71 7.34 7.13 7.38
CA ALA A 71 6.79 5.83 7.00
C ALA A 71 7.80 4.68 7.14
N LYS A 72 9.09 4.93 6.85
CA LYS A 72 10.15 3.93 7.07
C LYS A 72 10.27 3.52 8.54
N ASN A 73 10.12 4.45 9.48
CA ASN A 73 10.13 4.11 10.91
C ASN A 73 9.00 3.14 11.28
N TYR A 74 7.84 3.22 10.62
CA TYR A 74 6.73 2.29 10.84
C TYR A 74 6.88 0.95 10.09
N SER A 75 7.54 0.95 8.93
CA SER A 75 7.77 -0.28 8.13
C SER A 75 8.60 -1.36 8.85
N VAL A 76 9.44 -0.97 9.82
CA VAL A 76 10.25 -1.91 10.62
C VAL A 76 9.41 -2.65 11.66
N VAL A 77 8.29 -2.06 12.09
CA VAL A 77 7.43 -2.60 13.15
C VAL A 77 6.48 -3.68 12.60
N VAL A 78 6.20 -3.66 11.29
CA VAL A 78 5.21 -4.52 10.65
C VAL A 78 5.87 -5.39 9.56
N LYS A 79 6.79 -6.26 9.95
CA LYS A 79 7.23 -7.38 9.10
C LYS A 79 6.41 -8.62 9.43
N VAL A 80 5.21 -8.70 8.87
CA VAL A 80 4.53 -9.98 8.69
C VAL A 80 4.79 -10.40 7.25
N PRO A 81 5.30 -11.61 6.95
CA PRO A 81 5.61 -12.01 5.58
C PRO A 81 4.31 -12.14 4.78
N CYS A 82 3.93 -11.10 4.04
CA CYS A 82 2.86 -11.16 3.05
C CYS A 82 3.40 -11.85 1.79
N VAL A 83 2.89 -13.05 1.50
CA VAL A 83 3.09 -13.72 0.21
C VAL A 83 2.39 -12.88 -0.85
N VAL A 84 3.18 -12.12 -1.61
CA VAL A 84 2.73 -11.41 -2.81
C VAL A 84 2.28 -12.46 -3.82
N LYS A 85 0.97 -12.72 -3.91
CA LYS A 85 0.41 -13.35 -5.11
C LYS A 85 0.44 -12.29 -6.21
N GLN A 86 1.47 -12.34 -7.04
CA GLN A 86 1.46 -11.62 -8.31
C GLN A 86 0.19 -12.04 -9.06
N ALA A 87 -0.57 -11.05 -9.52
CA ALA A 87 -1.74 -11.28 -10.36
C ALA A 87 -1.28 -11.99 -11.64
N GLU A 88 -1.67 -13.24 -11.81
CA GLU A 88 -1.65 -13.90 -13.11
C GLU A 88 -2.56 -13.10 -14.06
N PRO A 89 -2.15 -12.87 -15.32
CA PRO A 89 -2.99 -12.18 -16.28
C PRO A 89 -4.26 -13.01 -16.55
N VAL A 90 -5.40 -12.43 -16.21
CA VAL A 90 -6.73 -12.89 -16.61
C VAL A 90 -6.77 -13.03 -18.13
N SER A 91 -6.93 -14.26 -18.62
CA SER A 91 -7.48 -14.55 -19.95
C SER A 91 -8.80 -15.26 -19.76
N VAL A 92 -9.89 -14.50 -19.93
CA VAL A 92 -11.26 -15.00 -20.03
C VAL A 92 -11.48 -15.46 -21.47
N VAL A 93 -12.11 -16.64 -21.65
CA VAL A 93 -13.27 -16.89 -22.54
C VAL A 93 -13.27 -18.34 -23.03
N GLY A 94 -14.38 -19.03 -22.75
CA GLY A 94 -15.02 -19.89 -23.75
C GLY A 94 -14.90 -21.39 -23.56
N GLN A 95 -15.77 -21.97 -22.72
CA GLN A 95 -16.24 -23.34 -22.89
C GLN A 95 -16.92 -23.49 -24.27
N THR A 96 -16.69 -24.58 -25.00
CA THR A 96 -17.77 -25.41 -25.59
C THR A 96 -17.19 -26.77 -25.98
N ALA A 97 -17.78 -27.82 -25.42
CA ALA A 97 -17.53 -29.21 -25.78
C ALA A 97 -18.26 -29.56 -27.08
N VAL A 98 -17.62 -30.29 -27.99
CA VAL A 98 -18.32 -31.22 -28.88
C VAL A 98 -17.47 -32.48 -29.10
N LYS A 99 -18.16 -33.61 -29.05
CA LYS A 99 -17.71 -35.01 -28.99
C LYS A 99 -17.88 -35.64 -30.39
N HIS A 100 -17.10 -36.71 -30.65
CA HIS A 100 -17.34 -37.80 -31.63
C HIS A 100 -17.05 -37.45 -33.11
N LEU A 101 -16.40 -38.28 -33.94
CA LEU A 101 -16.14 -39.73 -33.99
C LEU A 101 -14.71 -40.01 -34.46
#